data_AF-A0A356ES29-F1
#
_entry.id   AF-A0A356ES29-F1
#
_cell.length_a   1.000
_cell.length_b   1.000
_cell.length_c   1.000
_cell.angle_alpha   90.00
_cell.angle_beta   90.00
_cell.angle_gamma   90.00
#
_symmetry.space_group_name_H-M   'P 1'
#
loop_
_entity.id
_entity.type
_entity.pdbx_description
1 polymer ?
#
loop_
_entity_poly.entity_id
_entity_poly.type
_entity_poly.pdbx_seq_one_letter_code
_entity_poly.pdbx_strand_id
1 'polypeptide(L)'
;MQSSVDLAVEWLAKRGQPAELASEHLLLGLLAADHEVAQWLGQHGLSAESIEIELHRLHGHLPKLDELIEGEPIGEPIDEPIDLDDLPCDPSSALPAEPPRDADADAPVHAVNRLDQIGVLRVVDAAANRAREGLRVVEDYVRFVLDDKHLTEHFKRLRHELTAALEPISIRLRLAARETQADVGTGLSTEGEIRRDAPCSVLTANFCRLQESLRTLEEFTKLIDSRLAAAFEQLRYRSYTLQRAVEVACDGRERLADARLYVLLDGQATPEDFQVLARDLVLAGVDVIQLRDKRLDDRTLLERARLLREITQGSETLFVMNDRPDLALLARADGVHVGQEELPLKEVRSLVGAGTLIGVSVHSIEQARAAVLDGANYLGVGPTFPSGTKQFDQFPGPELLAAVAAEISLPAFAIGGIDRDNVVQVLATGIRRIAVSSAVITSDNPSSEATWLKSVLRG
;
A
#
# COMPACT_ATOMS: atom_id res chain seq x y z
N MET A 1 -28.52 -25.86 -15.17
CA MET A 1 -28.97 -24.50 -14.81
C MET A 1 -28.14 -23.54 -15.64
N GLN A 2 -28.80 -22.58 -16.27
CA GLN A 2 -28.12 -21.49 -16.98
C GLN A 2 -27.37 -20.66 -15.94
N SER A 3 -26.13 -20.23 -16.22
CA SER A 3 -25.31 -19.56 -15.21
C SER A 3 -25.85 -18.15 -14.90
N SER A 4 -25.53 -17.63 -13.72
CA SER A 4 -25.89 -16.27 -13.31
C SER A 4 -25.36 -15.22 -14.30
N VAL A 5 -24.20 -15.49 -14.90
CA VAL A 5 -23.56 -14.65 -15.93
C VAL A 5 -24.34 -14.71 -17.25
N ASP A 6 -24.82 -15.87 -17.69
CA ASP A 6 -25.60 -16.00 -18.93
C ASP A 6 -26.92 -15.20 -18.86
N LEU A 7 -27.58 -15.20 -17.71
CA LEU A 7 -28.80 -14.42 -17.47
C LEU A 7 -28.51 -12.90 -17.39
N ALA A 8 -27.36 -12.52 -16.83
CA ALA A 8 -26.90 -11.13 -16.79
C ALA A 8 -26.60 -10.59 -18.20
N VAL A 9 -25.95 -11.40 -19.04
CA VAL A 9 -25.68 -11.05 -20.45
C VAL A 9 -26.98 -10.84 -21.21
N GLU A 10 -27.97 -11.72 -21.06
CA GLU A 10 -29.29 -11.54 -21.70
C GLU A 10 -30.03 -10.28 -21.20
N TRP A 11 -29.93 -9.96 -19.91
CA TRP A 11 -30.54 -8.76 -19.34
C TRP A 11 -29.87 -7.47 -19.82
N LEU A 12 -28.53 -7.42 -19.82
CA LEU A 12 -27.76 -6.28 -20.32
C LEU A 12 -28.00 -6.06 -21.82
N ALA A 13 -28.10 -7.14 -22.60
CA ALA A 13 -28.43 -7.07 -24.03
C ALA A 13 -29.81 -6.45 -24.28
N LYS A 14 -30.82 -6.73 -23.45
CA LYS A 14 -32.16 -6.09 -23.54
C LYS A 14 -32.14 -4.60 -23.25
N ARG A 15 -31.12 -4.10 -22.54
CA ARG A 15 -30.93 -2.68 -22.20
C ARG A 15 -29.83 -1.99 -23.02
N GLY A 16 -29.29 -2.66 -24.04
CA GLY A 16 -28.24 -2.12 -24.92
C GLY A 16 -26.90 -1.90 -24.23
N GLN A 17 -26.63 -2.62 -23.13
CA GLN A 17 -25.40 -2.52 -22.36
C GLN A 17 -24.39 -3.60 -22.79
N PRO A 18 -23.06 -3.35 -22.70
CA PRO A 18 -22.04 -4.31 -23.10
C PRO A 18 -22.08 -5.60 -22.26
N ALA A 19 -21.96 -6.76 -22.91
CA ALA A 19 -21.92 -8.07 -22.23
C ALA A 19 -20.69 -8.24 -21.32
N GLU A 20 -19.63 -7.47 -21.56
CA GLU A 20 -18.38 -7.46 -20.77
C GLU A 20 -18.59 -6.96 -19.33
N LEU A 21 -19.73 -6.33 -19.04
CA LEU A 21 -20.13 -5.92 -17.70
C LEU A 21 -20.74 -7.09 -16.89
N ALA A 22 -21.07 -8.22 -17.52
CA ALA A 22 -21.65 -9.38 -16.84
C ALA A 22 -20.58 -10.14 -16.02
N SER A 23 -20.42 -9.75 -14.76
CA SER A 23 -19.66 -10.50 -13.74
C SER A 23 -20.52 -10.71 -12.51
N GLU A 24 -20.30 -11.77 -11.73
CA GLU A 24 -21.09 -12.02 -10.53
C GLU A 24 -20.95 -10.90 -9.48
N HIS A 25 -19.79 -10.24 -9.42
CA HIS A 25 -19.56 -9.07 -8.56
C HIS A 25 -20.41 -7.86 -8.96
N LEU A 26 -20.63 -7.65 -10.27
CA LEU A 26 -21.52 -6.59 -10.75
C LEU A 26 -22.98 -6.93 -10.45
N LEU A 27 -23.38 -8.21 -10.54
CA LEU A 27 -24.72 -8.66 -10.18
C LEU A 27 -25.03 -8.41 -8.70
N LEU A 28 -24.07 -8.66 -7.79
CA LEU A 28 -24.22 -8.32 -6.37
C LEU A 28 -24.33 -6.81 -6.15
N GLY A 29 -23.50 -6.01 -6.82
CA GLY A 29 -23.58 -4.55 -6.75
C GLY A 29 -24.93 -4.01 -7.24
N LEU A 30 -25.48 -4.59 -8.32
CA LEU A 30 -26.78 -4.20 -8.87
C LEU A 30 -27.96 -4.64 -7.98
N LEU A 31 -27.88 -5.83 -7.36
CA LEU A 31 -28.86 -6.31 -6.38
C LEU A 31 -28.97 -5.37 -5.16
N ALA A 32 -27.84 -4.81 -4.72
CA ALA A 32 -27.78 -3.90 -3.58
C ALA A 32 -28.22 -2.46 -3.93
N ALA A 33 -28.08 -2.05 -5.19
CA ALA A 33 -28.26 -0.66 -5.61
C ALA A 33 -29.59 -0.35 -6.31
N ASP A 34 -30.28 -1.34 -6.91
CA ASP A 34 -31.48 -1.13 -7.72
C ASP A 34 -32.58 -2.18 -7.45
N HIS A 35 -33.72 -1.72 -6.93
CA HIS A 35 -34.83 -2.56 -6.49
C HIS A 35 -35.56 -3.27 -7.64
N GLU A 36 -35.69 -2.64 -8.81
CA GLU A 36 -36.33 -3.28 -9.98
C GLU A 36 -35.46 -4.41 -10.55
N VAL A 37 -34.15 -4.21 -10.53
CA VAL A 37 -33.16 -5.22 -10.96
C VAL A 37 -33.16 -6.40 -10.01
N ALA A 38 -33.20 -6.14 -8.69
CA ALA A 38 -33.27 -7.17 -7.68
C ALA A 38 -34.54 -8.04 -7.80
N GLN A 39 -35.69 -7.41 -8.06
CA GLN A 39 -36.94 -8.13 -8.24
C GLN A 39 -36.95 -9.00 -9.50
N TRP A 40 -36.39 -8.51 -10.61
CA TRP A 40 -36.31 -9.26 -11.86
C TRP A 40 -35.36 -10.46 -11.77
N LEU A 41 -34.18 -10.29 -11.16
CA LEU A 41 -33.20 -11.37 -10.93
C LEU A 41 -33.77 -12.44 -9.99
N GLY A 42 -34.46 -12.03 -8.93
CA GLY A 42 -35.15 -12.94 -8.01
C GLY A 42 -36.20 -13.82 -8.69
N GLN A 43 -36.97 -13.28 -9.65
CA GLN A 43 -37.94 -14.06 -10.44
C GLN A 43 -37.29 -15.12 -11.35
N HIS A 44 -35.99 -14.97 -11.64
CA HIS A 44 -35.22 -15.90 -12.47
C HIS A 44 -34.29 -16.80 -11.64
N GLY A 45 -34.49 -16.86 -10.31
CA GLY A 45 -33.75 -17.75 -9.40
C GLY A 45 -32.37 -17.24 -8.98
N LEU A 46 -32.07 -15.97 -9.22
CA LEU A 46 -30.81 -15.32 -8.86
C LEU A 46 -31.01 -14.39 -7.66
N SER A 47 -30.93 -14.95 -6.45
CA SER A 47 -30.86 -14.17 -5.21
C SER A 47 -29.40 -13.76 -4.94
N ALA A 48 -29.20 -12.77 -4.07
CA ALA A 48 -27.85 -12.41 -3.59
C ALA A 48 -27.13 -13.65 -3.04
N GLU A 49 -27.84 -14.48 -2.28
CA GLU A 49 -27.35 -15.74 -1.73
C GLU A 49 -26.94 -16.74 -2.81
N SER A 50 -27.70 -16.91 -3.90
CA SER A 50 -27.33 -17.85 -4.96
C SER A 50 -26.14 -17.39 -5.80
N ILE A 51 -25.99 -16.06 -5.99
CA ILE A 51 -24.83 -15.47 -6.68
C ILE A 51 -23.57 -15.53 -5.80
N GLU A 52 -23.68 -15.30 -4.50
CA GLU A 52 -22.58 -15.48 -3.55
C GLU A 52 -22.12 -16.94 -3.49
N ILE A 53 -23.05 -17.91 -3.47
CA ILE A 53 -22.70 -19.34 -3.52
C ILE A 53 -21.92 -19.68 -4.79
N GLU A 54 -22.32 -19.13 -5.94
CA GLU A 54 -21.62 -19.37 -7.22
C GLU A 54 -20.22 -18.73 -7.24
N LEU A 55 -20.09 -17.49 -6.71
CA LEU A 55 -18.79 -16.81 -6.50
C LEU A 55 -17.86 -17.61 -5.60
N HIS A 56 -18.39 -18.11 -4.48
CA HIS A 56 -17.65 -18.94 -3.54
C HIS A 56 -17.24 -20.28 -4.14
N ARG A 57 -18.06 -20.87 -5.03
CA ARG A 57 -17.74 -22.07 -5.79
C ARG A 57 -16.61 -21.84 -6.80
N LEU A 58 -16.60 -20.70 -7.47
CA LEU A 58 -15.57 -20.32 -8.44
C LEU A 58 -14.25 -19.91 -7.77
N HIS A 59 -14.30 -19.36 -6.54
CA HIS A 59 -13.14 -18.78 -5.84
C HIS A 59 -12.67 -19.57 -4.60
N GLY A 60 -13.30 -20.71 -4.26
CA GLY A 60 -12.69 -21.76 -3.42
C GLY A 60 -12.82 -21.63 -1.89
N HIS A 61 -13.82 -20.92 -1.34
CA HIS A 61 -14.05 -20.84 0.11
C HIS A 61 -15.52 -21.07 0.48
N LEU A 62 -15.82 -22.17 1.16
CA LEU A 62 -17.10 -22.41 1.84
C LEU A 62 -16.96 -22.07 3.33
N PRO A 63 -17.71 -21.11 3.89
CA PRO A 63 -18.09 -21.14 5.30
C PRO A 63 -19.23 -22.15 5.50
N LYS A 64 -19.33 -22.73 6.70
CA LYS A 64 -20.41 -23.67 7.04
C LYS A 64 -21.73 -22.91 7.20
N LEU A 65 -22.79 -23.44 6.57
CA LEU A 65 -24.10 -22.80 6.42
C LEU A 65 -24.96 -22.72 7.70
N ASP A 66 -24.46 -23.20 8.84
CA ASP A 66 -25.27 -23.39 10.05
C ASP A 66 -25.24 -22.19 11.04
N GLU A 67 -24.48 -21.12 10.76
CA GLU A 67 -24.31 -19.98 11.69
C GLU A 67 -25.05 -18.68 11.30
N LEU A 68 -25.87 -18.68 10.25
CA LEU A 68 -26.57 -17.47 9.77
C LEU A 68 -28.08 -17.40 10.10
N ILE A 69 -28.61 -18.34 10.88
CA ILE A 69 -30.02 -18.31 11.30
C ILE A 69 -30.06 -18.09 12.81
N GLU A 70 -30.03 -16.81 13.23
CA GLU A 70 -30.79 -16.24 14.36
C GLU A 70 -30.27 -14.82 14.66
N GLY A 71 -30.87 -13.82 13.99
CA GLY A 71 -30.69 -12.40 14.30
C GLY A 71 -32.03 -11.68 14.17
N GLU A 72 -32.46 -11.04 15.25
CA GLU A 72 -33.75 -10.33 15.42
C GLU A 72 -34.00 -9.24 14.36
N PRO A 73 -35.28 -8.86 14.11
CA PRO A 73 -35.63 -7.92 13.05
C PRO A 73 -35.02 -6.53 13.28
N ILE A 74 -34.48 -5.98 12.19
CA ILE A 74 -33.96 -4.62 12.08
C ILE A 74 -35.03 -3.62 12.51
N GLY A 75 -34.72 -2.80 13.52
CA GLY A 75 -35.59 -1.75 14.05
C GLY A 75 -35.90 -0.66 13.02
N GLU A 76 -36.99 0.06 13.27
CA GLU A 76 -37.55 1.10 12.39
C GLU A 76 -36.55 2.22 12.03
N PRO A 77 -36.73 2.91 10.87
CA PRO A 77 -35.80 3.91 10.38
C PRO A 77 -35.79 5.15 11.27
N ILE A 78 -34.59 5.65 11.58
CA ILE A 78 -34.39 6.92 12.30
C ILE A 78 -34.63 8.07 11.32
N ASP A 79 -35.62 8.92 11.62
CA ASP A 79 -36.14 9.98 10.74
C ASP A 79 -35.79 11.39 11.29
N GLU A 80 -34.54 11.62 11.70
CA GLU A 80 -34.06 12.95 12.11
C GLU A 80 -32.79 13.36 11.34
N PRO A 81 -32.71 14.60 10.80
CA PRO A 81 -31.55 15.07 10.07
C PRO A 81 -30.37 15.33 11.01
N ILE A 82 -29.20 14.80 10.66
CA ILE A 82 -27.94 15.03 11.37
C ILE A 82 -27.53 16.50 11.23
N ASP A 83 -27.33 17.19 12.35
CA ASP A 83 -26.85 18.57 12.41
C ASP A 83 -25.35 18.63 12.05
N LEU A 84 -25.01 19.38 11.00
CA LEU A 84 -23.67 19.40 10.40
C LEU A 84 -22.66 20.28 11.14
N ASP A 85 -23.10 21.00 12.18
CA ASP A 85 -22.23 21.86 13.00
C ASP A 85 -21.44 21.11 14.10
N ASP A 86 -21.69 19.81 14.29
CA ASP A 86 -21.04 18.98 15.33
C ASP A 86 -19.89 18.07 14.81
N LEU A 87 -19.41 18.29 13.58
CA LEU A 87 -18.24 17.58 13.06
C LEU A 87 -16.95 18.24 13.59
N PRO A 88 -16.07 17.52 14.32
CA PRO A 88 -14.82 18.09 14.78
C PRO A 88 -13.91 18.42 13.59
N CYS A 89 -13.73 19.73 13.37
CA CYS A 89 -12.64 20.29 12.58
C CYS A 89 -11.31 20.08 13.34
N ASP A 90 -10.32 19.51 12.64
CA ASP A 90 -8.90 19.30 13.02
C ASP A 90 -8.54 17.88 13.54
N PRO A 91 -7.88 17.03 12.71
CA PRO A 91 -7.37 15.73 13.13
C PRO A 91 -5.98 15.77 13.80
N SER A 92 -5.44 16.94 14.15
CA SER A 92 -4.04 17.06 14.63
C SER A 92 -3.84 17.45 16.10
N SER A 93 -4.89 17.71 16.89
CA SER A 93 -4.72 18.06 18.31
C SER A 93 -5.80 17.50 19.24
N ALA A 94 -5.82 16.19 19.44
CA ALA A 94 -6.49 15.60 20.59
C ALA A 94 -5.68 14.40 21.09
N LEU A 95 -4.80 14.64 22.06
CA LEU A 95 -4.52 13.59 23.04
C LEU A 95 -5.88 13.27 23.68
N PRO A 96 -6.32 12.00 23.72
CA PRO A 96 -7.58 11.67 24.37
C PRO A 96 -7.52 12.15 25.81
N ALA A 97 -8.54 12.91 26.22
CA ALA A 97 -8.80 13.25 27.60
C ALA A 97 -8.77 11.96 28.44
N GLU A 98 -8.32 12.08 29.69
CA GLU A 98 -8.28 10.97 30.64
C GLU A 98 -9.58 10.14 30.56
N PRO A 99 -9.49 8.80 30.56
CA PRO A 99 -10.66 7.95 30.40
C PRO A 99 -11.70 8.29 31.48
N PRO A 100 -13.00 8.16 31.16
CA PRO A 100 -14.05 8.40 32.14
C PRO A 100 -13.77 7.55 33.38
N ARG A 101 -13.78 8.19 34.55
CA ARG A 101 -13.78 7.47 35.84
C ARG A 101 -15.14 6.82 35.98
N ASP A 102 -15.30 5.64 35.38
CA ASP A 102 -16.49 4.85 35.56
C ASP A 102 -16.57 4.35 37.01
N ALA A 103 -17.62 4.84 37.66
CA ALA A 103 -18.14 4.33 38.91
C ALA A 103 -18.81 2.96 38.65
N ASP A 104 -18.00 1.93 38.45
CA ASP A 104 -18.40 0.52 38.64
C ASP A 104 -17.18 -0.43 38.68
N ALA A 105 -16.17 -0.06 39.47
CA ALA A 105 -14.95 -0.85 39.66
C ALA A 105 -15.13 -2.14 40.49
N ASP A 106 -16.36 -2.50 40.86
CA ASP A 106 -16.67 -3.60 41.80
C ASP A 106 -17.63 -4.68 41.26
N ALA A 107 -17.92 -4.70 39.95
CA ALA A 107 -18.61 -5.85 39.36
C ALA A 107 -17.66 -7.07 39.33
N PRO A 108 -18.03 -8.22 39.93
CA PRO A 108 -17.15 -9.37 40.00
C PRO A 108 -16.89 -9.92 38.60
N VAL A 109 -15.70 -9.68 38.07
CA VAL A 109 -15.14 -10.40 36.91
C VAL A 109 -15.37 -11.88 37.18
N HIS A 110 -16.17 -12.55 36.35
CA HIS A 110 -16.45 -13.98 36.46
C HIS A 110 -15.15 -14.71 36.78
N ALA A 111 -15.09 -15.34 37.95
CA ALA A 111 -13.91 -16.03 38.43
C ALA A 111 -13.60 -17.18 37.47
N VAL A 112 -12.78 -16.92 36.46
CA VAL A 112 -12.20 -17.91 35.57
C VAL A 112 -11.63 -19.01 36.47
N ASN A 113 -12.12 -20.24 36.35
CA ASN A 113 -11.68 -21.33 37.23
C ASN A 113 -10.14 -21.48 37.08
N ARG A 114 -9.44 -21.90 38.12
CA ARG A 114 -7.97 -21.96 38.14
C ARG A 114 -7.39 -22.76 36.96
N LEU A 115 -8.11 -23.79 36.49
CA LEU A 115 -7.74 -24.57 35.30
C LEU A 115 -7.84 -23.74 34.01
N ASP A 116 -8.90 -22.95 33.87
CA ASP A 116 -9.11 -22.05 32.73
C ASP A 116 -8.06 -20.92 32.75
N GLN A 117 -7.67 -20.42 33.93
CA GLN A 117 -6.58 -19.44 34.07
C GLN A 117 -5.22 -20.00 33.59
N ILE A 118 -4.91 -21.26 33.90
CA ILE A 118 -3.70 -21.92 33.40
C ILE A 118 -3.77 -22.09 31.88
N GLY A 119 -4.92 -22.47 31.34
CA GLY A 119 -5.16 -22.56 29.90
C GLY A 119 -4.92 -21.22 29.18
N VAL A 120 -5.49 -20.14 29.70
CA VAL A 120 -5.29 -18.79 29.16
C VAL A 120 -3.81 -18.39 29.20
N LEU A 121 -3.11 -18.60 30.32
CA LEU A 121 -1.69 -18.27 30.45
C LEU A 121 -0.79 -19.08 29.50
N ARG A 122 -1.14 -20.35 29.21
CA ARG A 122 -0.46 -21.18 28.21
C ARG A 122 -0.57 -20.58 26.81
N VAL A 123 -1.79 -20.17 26.43
CA VAL A 123 -2.06 -19.56 25.13
C VAL A 123 -1.32 -18.24 25.00
N VAL A 124 -1.39 -17.38 26.02
CA VAL A 124 -0.69 -16.08 26.04
C VAL A 124 0.82 -16.28 25.96
N ASP A 125 1.41 -17.27 26.67
CA ASP A 125 2.85 -17.54 26.56
C ASP A 125 3.26 -17.98 25.15
N ALA A 126 2.55 -18.93 24.56
CA ALA A 126 2.83 -19.42 23.22
C ALA A 126 2.69 -18.32 22.16
N ALA A 127 1.58 -17.56 22.19
CA ALA A 127 1.32 -16.46 21.27
C ALA A 127 2.34 -15.33 21.43
N ALA A 128 2.73 -14.99 22.67
CA ALA A 128 3.78 -14.01 22.94
C ALA A 128 5.14 -14.43 22.34
N ASN A 129 5.49 -15.72 22.42
CA ASN A 129 6.74 -16.22 21.83
C ASN A 129 6.70 -16.11 20.30
N ARG A 130 5.62 -16.60 19.66
CA ARG A 130 5.44 -16.53 18.20
C ARG A 130 5.42 -15.09 17.67
N ALA A 131 4.73 -14.18 18.37
CA ALA A 131 4.72 -12.76 18.01
C ALA A 131 6.13 -12.15 18.06
N ARG A 132 6.91 -12.41 19.12
CA ARG A 132 8.29 -11.90 19.21
C ARG A 132 9.20 -12.47 18.12
N GLU A 133 9.08 -13.76 17.80
CA GLU A 133 9.86 -14.42 16.76
C GLU A 133 9.52 -13.89 15.37
N GLY A 134 8.23 -13.86 15.02
CA GLY A 134 7.78 -13.33 13.73
C GLY A 134 8.23 -11.88 13.53
N LEU A 135 8.07 -11.06 14.57
CA LEU A 135 8.50 -9.66 14.54
C LEU A 135 10.01 -9.50 14.41
N ARG A 136 10.79 -10.38 15.03
CA ARG A 136 12.25 -10.39 14.89
C ARG A 136 12.67 -10.73 13.47
N VAL A 137 12.05 -11.73 12.85
CA VAL A 137 12.34 -12.11 11.46
C VAL A 137 11.99 -11.00 10.49
N VAL A 138 10.86 -10.33 10.68
CA VAL A 138 10.45 -9.17 9.86
C VAL A 138 11.44 -8.01 10.03
N GLU A 139 11.85 -7.68 11.26
CA GLU A 139 12.89 -6.66 11.50
C GLU A 139 14.20 -7.02 10.79
N ASP A 140 14.66 -8.26 10.93
CA ASP A 140 15.92 -8.70 10.32
C ASP A 140 15.82 -8.64 8.78
N TYR A 141 14.66 -8.93 8.19
CA TYR A 141 14.43 -8.75 6.75
C TYR A 141 14.57 -7.28 6.33
N VAL A 142 13.83 -6.36 6.95
CA VAL A 142 13.91 -4.95 6.56
C VAL A 142 15.31 -4.36 6.81
N ARG A 143 16.00 -4.87 7.83
CA ARG A 143 17.33 -4.39 8.20
C ARG A 143 18.42 -4.90 7.27
N PHE A 144 18.39 -6.18 6.89
CA PHE A 144 19.51 -6.83 6.20
C PHE A 144 19.22 -7.19 4.74
N VAL A 145 17.94 -7.26 4.34
CA VAL A 145 17.55 -7.47 2.94
C VAL A 145 17.20 -6.14 2.30
N LEU A 146 16.46 -5.28 3.01
CA LEU A 146 16.10 -3.98 2.46
C LEU A 146 17.12 -2.89 2.75
N ASP A 147 17.98 -3.05 3.77
CA ASP A 147 18.86 -2.00 4.29
C ASP A 147 18.08 -0.71 4.65
N ASP A 148 16.85 -0.86 5.15
CA ASP A 148 15.94 0.25 5.43
C ASP A 148 15.95 0.63 6.91
N LYS A 149 16.65 1.71 7.26
CA LYS A 149 16.75 2.18 8.64
C LYS A 149 15.40 2.64 9.18
N HIS A 150 14.61 3.36 8.38
CA HIS A 150 13.34 3.91 8.82
C HIS A 150 12.35 2.81 9.23
N LEU A 151 12.15 1.81 8.38
CA LEU A 151 11.30 0.65 8.68
C LEU A 151 11.87 -0.17 9.83
N THR A 152 13.19 -0.35 9.90
CA THR A 152 13.85 -1.02 11.03
C THR A 152 13.51 -0.36 12.37
N GLU A 153 13.50 0.98 12.44
CA GLU A 153 13.15 1.71 13.66
C GLU A 153 11.68 1.49 14.06
N HIS A 154 10.76 1.40 13.10
CA HIS A 154 9.36 1.07 13.37
C HIS A 154 9.19 -0.33 13.94
N PHE A 155 9.83 -1.34 13.35
CA PHE A 155 9.76 -2.70 13.87
C PHE A 155 10.45 -2.84 15.23
N LYS A 156 11.56 -2.14 15.45
CA LYS A 156 12.20 -2.06 16.76
C LYS A 156 11.27 -1.46 17.82
N ARG A 157 10.53 -0.39 17.50
CA ARG A 157 9.52 0.18 18.41
C ARG A 157 8.39 -0.80 18.69
N LEU A 158 7.85 -1.44 17.65
CA LEU A 158 6.79 -2.45 17.79
C LEU A 158 7.21 -3.59 18.74
N ARG A 159 8.49 -3.99 18.72
CA ARG A 159 9.04 -4.98 19.67
C ARG A 159 9.09 -4.51 21.11
N HIS A 160 9.50 -3.25 21.32
CA HIS A 160 9.55 -2.68 22.67
C HIS A 160 8.14 -2.56 23.24
N GLU A 161 7.19 -2.10 22.43
CA GLU A 161 5.78 -1.99 22.81
C GLU A 161 5.14 -3.35 23.08
N LEU A 162 5.41 -4.38 22.25
CA LEU A 162 4.99 -5.75 22.54
C LEU A 162 5.54 -6.25 23.87
N THR A 163 6.79 -5.93 24.18
CA THR A 163 7.41 -6.30 25.46
C THR A 163 6.73 -5.58 26.63
N ALA A 164 6.44 -4.29 26.50
CA ALA A 164 5.72 -3.50 27.50
C ALA A 164 4.28 -3.98 27.70
N ALA A 165 3.55 -4.30 26.62
CA ALA A 165 2.19 -4.83 26.70
C ALA A 165 2.12 -6.19 27.42
N LEU A 166 3.20 -6.96 27.40
CA LEU A 166 3.32 -8.25 28.10
C LEU A 166 3.78 -8.11 29.56
N GLU A 167 4.26 -6.95 30.01
CA GLU A 167 4.80 -6.74 31.36
C GLU A 167 3.76 -7.01 32.46
N PRO A 168 2.49 -6.57 32.34
CA PRO A 168 1.47 -6.85 33.35
C PRO A 168 1.17 -8.34 33.53
N ILE A 169 1.44 -9.16 32.50
CA ILE A 169 1.34 -10.61 32.54
C ILE A 169 2.70 -11.20 32.89
N SER A 170 2.97 -11.27 34.19
CA SER A 170 4.25 -11.71 34.75
C SER A 170 4.85 -12.91 34.02
N ILE A 171 6.10 -12.77 33.59
CA ILE A 171 6.88 -13.85 32.97
C ILE A 171 6.89 -15.11 33.84
N ARG A 172 6.87 -14.97 35.17
CA ARG A 172 6.82 -16.11 36.09
C ARG A 172 5.54 -16.92 35.94
N LEU A 173 4.40 -16.24 35.81
CA LEU A 173 3.10 -16.88 35.63
C LEU A 173 3.02 -17.60 34.28
N ARG A 174 3.48 -16.95 33.21
CA ARG A 174 3.54 -17.54 31.86
C ARG A 174 4.44 -18.77 31.79
N LEU A 175 5.63 -18.69 32.40
CA LEU A 175 6.56 -19.84 32.47
C LEU A 175 6.02 -20.97 33.34
N ALA A 176 5.35 -20.67 34.46
CA ALA A 176 4.75 -21.70 35.31
C ALA A 176 3.60 -22.43 34.61
N ALA A 177 2.90 -21.76 33.68
CA ALA A 177 1.84 -22.38 32.89
C ALA A 177 2.37 -23.18 31.69
N ARG A 178 3.58 -22.89 31.20
CA ARG A 178 4.15 -23.51 30.00
C ARG A 178 4.25 -25.03 30.15
N GLU A 179 3.66 -25.74 29.20
CA GLU A 179 3.73 -27.19 29.13
C GLU A 179 3.95 -27.63 27.68
N THR A 180 5.21 -27.91 27.35
CA THR A 180 5.67 -28.29 26.00
C THR A 180 5.70 -29.81 25.81
N GLN A 181 5.92 -30.60 26.86
CA GLN A 181 6.05 -32.06 26.72
C GLN A 181 4.69 -32.71 26.42
N ALA A 182 3.61 -32.13 26.96
CA ALA A 182 2.24 -32.52 26.66
C ALA A 182 1.55 -31.61 25.63
N ASP A 183 2.32 -30.81 24.85
CA ASP A 183 1.75 -29.99 23.78
C ASP A 183 1.48 -30.85 22.54
N VAL A 184 0.20 -31.04 22.26
CA VAL A 184 -0.33 -31.83 21.14
C VAL A 184 0.06 -31.28 19.76
N GLY A 185 0.49 -30.02 19.66
CA GLY A 185 0.90 -29.38 18.42
C GLY A 185 2.34 -29.67 17.98
N THR A 186 3.20 -30.18 18.88
CA THR A 186 4.65 -30.30 18.62
C THR A 186 5.05 -31.30 17.54
N GLY A 187 4.17 -32.27 17.23
CA GLY A 187 4.39 -33.28 16.18
C GLY A 187 3.69 -32.98 14.86
N LEU A 188 2.98 -31.85 14.74
CA LEU A 188 2.24 -31.47 13.55
C LEU A 188 3.08 -30.50 12.73
N SER A 189 3.47 -30.91 11.53
CA SER A 189 4.16 -30.05 10.56
C SER A 189 3.51 -30.18 9.21
N THR A 190 3.45 -29.09 8.47
CA THR A 190 2.93 -29.07 7.08
C THR A 190 4.08 -28.86 6.10
N GLU A 191 3.94 -29.32 4.85
CA GLU A 191 5.01 -29.20 3.84
C GLU A 191 5.45 -27.74 3.60
N GLY A 192 4.51 -26.78 3.68
CA GLY A 192 4.80 -25.34 3.56
C GLY A 192 5.60 -24.73 4.72
N GLU A 193 5.78 -25.48 5.81
CA GLU A 193 6.65 -25.11 6.93
C GLU A 193 8.11 -25.52 6.70
N ILE A 194 8.34 -26.50 5.82
CA ILE A 194 9.65 -27.13 5.61
C ILE A 194 10.45 -26.40 4.52
N ARG A 195 9.77 -25.82 3.52
CA ARG A 195 10.42 -25.19 2.36
C ARG A 195 9.92 -23.78 2.12
N ARG A 196 10.85 -22.85 1.88
CA ARG A 196 10.59 -21.49 1.40
C ARG A 196 11.49 -21.21 0.21
N ASP A 197 10.92 -20.71 -0.87
CA ASP A 197 11.63 -20.57 -2.15
C ASP A 197 12.32 -19.21 -2.31
N ALA A 198 11.91 -18.18 -1.56
CA ALA A 198 12.51 -16.85 -1.61
C ALA A 198 12.46 -16.11 -0.25
N PRO A 199 13.34 -15.11 -0.01
CA PRO A 199 13.28 -14.25 1.16
C PRO A 199 11.91 -13.56 1.38
N CYS A 200 11.24 -13.15 0.30
CA CYS A 200 9.89 -12.54 0.38
C CYS A 200 8.86 -13.54 0.94
N SER A 201 8.95 -14.83 0.60
CA SER A 201 8.08 -15.87 1.17
C SER A 201 8.33 -16.06 2.67
N VAL A 202 9.54 -15.78 3.15
CA VAL A 202 9.84 -15.75 4.59
C VAL A 202 9.18 -14.55 5.25
N LEU A 203 9.28 -13.36 4.64
CA LEU A 203 8.65 -12.14 5.11
C LEU A 203 7.12 -12.31 5.26
N THR A 204 6.42 -12.70 4.19
CA THR A 204 4.95 -12.83 4.19
C THR A 204 4.46 -13.76 5.28
N ALA A 205 5.03 -14.95 5.42
CA ALA A 205 4.56 -15.88 6.44
C ALA A 205 4.85 -15.41 7.88
N ASN A 206 5.93 -14.63 8.09
CA ASN A 206 6.21 -14.09 9.42
C ASN A 206 5.30 -12.91 9.76
N PHE A 207 4.82 -12.15 8.78
CA PHE A 207 3.71 -11.21 8.99
C PHE A 207 2.42 -11.95 9.38
N CYS A 208 2.03 -13.00 8.65
CA CYS A 208 0.84 -13.79 8.99
C CYS A 208 0.94 -14.34 10.42
N ARG A 209 2.06 -14.99 10.77
CA ARG A 209 2.31 -15.53 12.12
C ARG A 209 2.27 -14.45 13.20
N LEU A 210 2.85 -13.29 12.94
CA LEU A 210 2.81 -12.15 13.86
C LEU A 210 1.37 -11.70 14.10
N GLN A 211 0.59 -11.51 13.03
CA GLN A 211 -0.76 -10.99 13.10
C GLN A 211 -1.74 -11.97 13.76
N GLU A 212 -1.64 -13.26 13.43
CA GLU A 212 -2.40 -14.33 14.08
C GLU A 212 -2.07 -14.42 15.58
N SER A 213 -0.79 -14.28 15.93
CA SER A 213 -0.33 -14.29 17.32
C SER A 213 -0.82 -13.06 18.08
N LEU A 214 -0.79 -11.87 17.47
CA LEU A 214 -1.33 -10.66 18.07
C LEU A 214 -2.85 -10.73 18.24
N ARG A 215 -3.57 -11.33 17.28
CA ARG A 215 -5.01 -11.60 17.41
C ARG A 215 -5.30 -12.57 18.56
N THR A 216 -4.50 -13.61 18.71
CA THR A 216 -4.61 -14.55 19.83
C THR A 216 -4.37 -13.85 21.16
N LEU A 217 -3.34 -13.01 21.26
CA LEU A 217 -3.07 -12.21 22.45
C LEU A 217 -4.22 -11.24 22.75
N GLU A 218 -4.73 -10.52 21.75
CA GLU A 218 -5.88 -9.64 21.88
C GLU A 218 -7.09 -10.37 22.46
N GLU A 219 -7.51 -11.50 21.87
CA GLU A 219 -8.71 -12.22 22.31
C GLU A 219 -8.55 -12.85 23.70
N PHE A 220 -7.44 -13.55 23.96
CA PHE A 220 -7.25 -14.23 25.24
C PHE A 220 -6.98 -13.29 26.41
N THR A 221 -6.46 -12.09 26.16
CA THR A 221 -6.24 -11.11 27.23
C THR A 221 -7.49 -10.34 27.60
N LYS A 222 -8.57 -10.37 26.81
CA LYS A 222 -9.91 -9.90 27.24
C LYS A 222 -10.42 -10.64 28.48
N LEU A 223 -9.99 -11.90 28.66
CA LEU A 223 -10.30 -12.71 29.84
C LEU A 223 -9.48 -12.33 31.08
N ILE A 224 -8.47 -11.45 30.93
CA ILE A 224 -7.57 -11.01 31.99
C ILE A 224 -7.79 -9.53 32.30
N ASP A 225 -7.64 -8.67 31.30
CA ASP A 225 -7.76 -7.21 31.38
C ASP A 225 -8.01 -6.63 29.96
N SER A 226 -9.14 -5.94 29.79
CA SER A 226 -9.54 -5.33 28.51
C SER A 226 -8.56 -4.24 28.04
N ARG A 227 -7.81 -3.60 28.94
CA ARG A 227 -6.78 -2.62 28.59
C ARG A 227 -5.58 -3.26 27.91
N LEU A 228 -5.23 -4.49 28.31
CA LEU A 228 -4.18 -5.28 27.65
C LEU A 228 -4.62 -5.70 26.26
N ALA A 229 -5.88 -6.13 26.11
CA ALA A 229 -6.44 -6.49 24.81
C ALA A 229 -6.36 -5.32 23.83
N ALA A 230 -6.73 -4.10 24.26
CA ALA A 230 -6.61 -2.90 23.45
C ALA A 230 -5.16 -2.62 23.00
N ALA A 231 -4.16 -2.88 23.84
CA ALA A 231 -2.75 -2.72 23.46
C ALA A 231 -2.33 -3.71 22.34
N PHE A 232 -2.77 -4.98 22.42
CA PHE A 232 -2.49 -5.96 21.37
C PHE A 232 -3.24 -5.69 20.07
N GLU A 233 -4.47 -5.15 20.16
CA GLU A 233 -5.22 -4.67 19.00
C GLU A 233 -4.45 -3.56 18.25
N GLN A 234 -3.93 -2.56 18.97
CA GLN A 234 -3.14 -1.48 18.38
C GLN A 234 -1.85 -1.98 17.72
N LEU A 235 -1.15 -2.92 18.36
CA LEU A 235 0.01 -3.58 17.77
C LEU A 235 -0.35 -4.33 16.50
N ARG A 236 -1.51 -5.00 16.47
CA ARG A 236 -2.01 -5.75 15.32
C ARG A 236 -2.30 -4.80 14.15
N TYR A 237 -3.05 -3.72 14.35
CA TYR A 237 -3.33 -2.76 13.27
C TYR A 237 -2.07 -2.10 12.72
N ARG A 238 -1.14 -1.71 13.59
CA ARG A 238 0.15 -1.17 13.15
C ARG A 238 0.96 -2.19 12.35
N SER A 239 0.88 -3.48 12.67
CA SER A 239 1.53 -4.52 11.90
C SER A 239 0.96 -4.65 10.47
N TYR A 240 -0.34 -4.41 10.26
CA TYR A 240 -0.94 -4.37 8.91
C TYR A 240 -0.43 -3.17 8.11
N THR A 241 -0.40 -1.98 8.72
CA THR A 241 0.13 -0.77 8.08
C THR A 241 1.58 -0.97 7.66
N LEU A 242 2.41 -1.54 8.54
CA LEU A 242 3.80 -1.81 8.22
C LEU A 242 3.98 -2.92 7.19
N GLN A 243 3.15 -3.98 7.20
CA GLN A 243 3.17 -4.99 6.15
C GLN A 243 2.93 -4.35 4.78
N ARG A 244 1.86 -3.56 4.65
CA ARG A 244 1.54 -2.84 3.41
C ARG A 244 2.73 -2.00 2.95
N ALA A 245 3.32 -1.20 3.85
CA ALA A 245 4.45 -0.34 3.52
C ALA A 245 5.65 -1.16 3.00
N VAL A 246 5.98 -2.28 3.65
CA VAL A 246 7.08 -3.16 3.23
C VAL A 246 6.79 -3.82 1.88
N GLU A 247 5.58 -4.34 1.67
CA GLU A 247 5.21 -5.01 0.41
C GLU A 247 5.20 -4.05 -0.77
N VAL A 248 4.63 -2.85 -0.61
CA VAL A 248 4.64 -1.81 -1.65
C VAL A 248 6.07 -1.34 -1.94
N ALA A 249 6.91 -1.23 -0.91
CA ALA A 249 8.32 -0.89 -1.10
C ALA A 249 9.07 -1.98 -1.86
N CYS A 250 8.79 -3.26 -1.60
CA CYS A 250 9.37 -4.38 -2.35
C CYS A 250 8.93 -4.34 -3.82
N ASP A 251 7.64 -4.13 -4.11
CA ASP A 251 7.12 -4.01 -5.48
C ASP A 251 7.80 -2.85 -6.24
N GLY A 252 7.88 -1.67 -5.61
CA GLY A 252 8.57 -0.52 -6.21
C GLY A 252 10.04 -0.80 -6.51
N ARG A 253 10.75 -1.46 -5.58
CA ARG A 253 12.15 -1.84 -5.75
C ARG A 253 12.37 -2.87 -6.86
N GLU A 254 11.48 -3.84 -7.00
CA GLU A 254 11.57 -4.87 -8.03
C GLU A 254 11.33 -4.24 -9.41
N ARG A 255 10.23 -3.51 -9.58
CA ARG A 255 9.84 -2.91 -10.87
C ARG A 255 10.78 -1.79 -11.33
N LEU A 256 11.49 -1.14 -10.40
CA LEU A 256 12.45 -0.06 -10.68
C LEU A 256 13.90 -0.48 -10.35
N ALA A 257 14.17 -1.79 -10.29
CA ALA A 257 15.48 -2.33 -9.94
C ALA A 257 16.59 -1.74 -10.82
N ASP A 258 16.35 -1.65 -12.13
CA ASP A 258 17.31 -1.17 -13.13
C ASP A 258 17.08 0.27 -13.60
N ALA A 259 15.99 0.91 -13.18
CA ALA A 259 15.69 2.29 -13.54
C ALA A 259 16.66 3.26 -12.89
N ARG A 260 17.38 4.06 -13.69
CA ARG A 260 18.36 5.06 -13.25
C ARG A 260 18.08 6.43 -13.85
N LEU A 261 17.73 6.49 -15.13
CA LEU A 261 17.45 7.73 -15.85
C LEU A 261 15.95 7.91 -16.06
N TYR A 262 15.44 8.98 -15.48
CA TYR A 262 14.05 9.40 -15.58
C TYR A 262 13.99 10.75 -16.32
N VAL A 263 13.29 10.82 -17.46
CA VAL A 263 13.10 12.06 -18.22
C VAL A 263 11.66 12.58 -18.08
N LEU A 264 11.51 13.85 -17.72
CA LEU A 264 10.23 14.56 -17.69
C LEU A 264 10.04 15.26 -19.03
N LEU A 265 9.14 14.72 -19.86
CA LEU A 265 8.84 15.14 -21.23
C LEU A 265 7.60 16.06 -21.25
N ASP A 266 7.72 17.25 -21.84
CA ASP A 266 6.56 18.12 -22.10
C ASP A 266 5.81 17.69 -23.37
N GLY A 267 4.63 18.26 -23.62
CA GLY A 267 3.76 17.80 -24.70
C GLY A 267 4.17 18.25 -26.10
N GLN A 268 5.26 19.03 -26.20
CA GLN A 268 5.75 19.72 -27.40
C GLN A 268 4.68 20.58 -28.10
N ALA A 269 5.10 21.34 -29.11
CA ALA A 269 4.17 22.19 -29.87
C ALA A 269 3.23 21.37 -30.77
N THR A 270 3.74 20.29 -31.38
CA THR A 270 2.99 19.44 -32.29
C THR A 270 3.00 17.97 -31.85
N PRO A 271 2.00 17.16 -32.23
CA PRO A 271 2.01 15.71 -31.98
C PRO A 271 3.18 15.00 -32.65
N GLU A 272 3.63 15.49 -33.81
CA GLU A 272 4.73 14.92 -34.58
C GLU A 272 6.06 15.11 -33.85
N ASP A 273 6.35 16.33 -33.39
CA ASP A 273 7.57 16.64 -32.64
C ASP A 273 7.63 15.84 -31.34
N PHE A 274 6.49 15.72 -30.65
CA PHE A 274 6.36 14.89 -29.45
C PHE A 274 6.69 13.42 -29.73
N GLN A 275 6.12 12.83 -30.79
CA GLN A 275 6.36 11.44 -31.15
C GLN A 275 7.82 11.18 -31.53
N VAL A 276 8.44 12.09 -32.29
CA VAL A 276 9.85 11.96 -32.67
C VAL A 276 10.72 11.95 -31.41
N LEU A 277 10.56 12.96 -30.54
CA LEU A 277 11.35 13.06 -29.33
C LEU A 277 11.11 11.87 -28.38
N ALA A 278 9.86 11.44 -28.19
CA ALA A 278 9.54 10.29 -27.34
C ALA A 278 10.17 8.99 -27.87
N ARG A 279 10.11 8.73 -29.19
CA ARG A 279 10.76 7.56 -29.80
C ARG A 279 12.27 7.60 -29.65
N ASP A 280 12.86 8.78 -29.86
CA ASP A 280 14.30 9.00 -29.72
C ASP A 280 14.78 8.70 -28.29
N LEU A 281 14.03 9.12 -27.27
CA LEU A 281 14.32 8.83 -25.87
C LEU A 281 14.17 7.34 -25.52
N VAL A 282 13.13 6.66 -26.04
CA VAL A 282 12.98 5.21 -25.87
C VAL A 282 14.13 4.44 -26.52
N LEU A 283 14.53 4.83 -27.74
CA LEU A 283 15.67 4.23 -28.45
C LEU A 283 17.02 4.50 -27.77
N ALA A 284 17.17 5.67 -27.13
CA ALA A 284 18.33 5.98 -26.30
C ALA A 284 18.34 5.18 -24.98
N GLY A 285 17.27 4.43 -24.70
CA GLY A 285 17.13 3.60 -23.52
C GLY A 285 16.84 4.41 -22.26
N VAL A 286 16.06 5.49 -22.32
CA VAL A 286 15.53 6.11 -21.09
C VAL A 286 14.69 5.09 -20.32
N ASP A 287 14.88 4.99 -19.01
CA ASP A 287 14.21 3.96 -18.20
C ASP A 287 12.77 4.36 -17.84
N VAL A 288 12.56 5.65 -17.57
CA VAL A 288 11.23 6.20 -17.24
C VAL A 288 11.01 7.50 -17.99
N ILE A 289 9.88 7.64 -18.68
CA ILE A 289 9.43 8.89 -19.28
C ILE A 289 8.16 9.33 -18.56
N GLN A 290 8.18 10.54 -17.99
CA GLN A 290 6.99 11.17 -17.41
C GLN A 290 6.46 12.24 -18.34
N LEU A 291 5.20 12.11 -18.74
CA LEU A 291 4.51 13.18 -19.45
C LEU A 291 4.11 14.28 -18.46
N ARG A 292 4.70 15.46 -18.62
CA ARG A 292 4.50 16.62 -17.76
C ARG A 292 4.43 17.90 -18.59
N ASP A 293 3.22 18.34 -18.90
CA ASP A 293 2.98 19.67 -19.43
C ASP A 293 1.80 20.33 -18.72
N LYS A 294 2.08 21.35 -17.90
CA LYS A 294 1.07 22.08 -17.14
C LYS A 294 0.30 23.12 -17.99
N ARG A 295 0.67 23.28 -19.27
CA ARG A 295 0.06 24.26 -20.19
C ARG A 295 -0.97 23.66 -21.12
N LEU A 296 -0.92 22.34 -21.35
CA LEU A 296 -1.88 21.66 -22.22
C LEU A 296 -3.22 21.49 -21.51
N ASP A 297 -4.30 21.58 -22.29
CA ASP A 297 -5.62 21.14 -21.83
C ASP A 297 -5.69 19.61 -21.72
N ASP A 298 -6.67 19.13 -20.96
CA ASP A 298 -6.86 17.71 -20.65
C ASP A 298 -7.00 16.83 -21.89
N ARG A 299 -7.66 17.32 -22.94
CA ARG A 299 -7.87 16.55 -24.17
C ARG A 299 -6.54 16.34 -24.88
N THR A 300 -5.79 17.41 -25.08
CA THR A 300 -4.50 17.38 -25.76
C THR A 300 -3.48 16.59 -24.93
N LEU A 301 -3.50 16.74 -23.60
CA LEU A 301 -2.65 15.97 -22.70
C LEU A 301 -2.95 14.47 -22.77
N LEU A 302 -4.23 14.07 -22.80
CA LEU A 302 -4.63 12.68 -22.97
C LEU A 302 -4.25 12.11 -24.34
N GLU A 303 -4.35 12.91 -25.41
CA GLU A 303 -3.87 12.52 -26.74
C GLU A 303 -2.36 12.24 -26.73
N ARG A 304 -1.55 13.12 -26.12
CA ARG A 304 -0.10 12.91 -25.93
C ARG A 304 0.20 11.68 -25.07
N ALA A 305 -0.59 11.46 -24.03
CA ALA A 305 -0.47 10.30 -23.14
C ALA A 305 -0.66 8.98 -23.90
N ARG A 306 -1.68 8.91 -24.77
CA ARG A 306 -1.95 7.74 -25.60
C ARG A 306 -0.84 7.48 -26.60
N LEU A 307 -0.33 8.53 -27.24
CA LEU A 307 0.83 8.42 -28.12
C LEU A 307 2.07 7.89 -27.38
N LEU A 308 2.33 8.39 -26.16
CA LEU A 308 3.45 7.91 -25.36
C LEU A 308 3.27 6.46 -24.91
N ARG A 309 2.04 6.06 -24.56
CA ARG A 309 1.72 4.65 -24.28
C ARG A 309 2.01 3.77 -25.47
N GLU A 310 1.56 4.14 -26.67
CA GLU A 310 1.81 3.39 -27.90
C GLU A 310 3.32 3.23 -28.18
N ILE A 311 4.09 4.30 -27.97
CA ILE A 311 5.56 4.30 -28.19
C ILE A 311 6.29 3.43 -27.16
N THR A 312 5.87 3.45 -25.90
CA THR A 312 6.51 2.70 -24.82
C THR A 312 6.04 1.25 -24.75
N GLN A 313 4.91 0.90 -25.37
CA GLN A 313 4.35 -0.45 -25.33
C GLN A 313 5.31 -1.45 -25.97
N GLY A 314 5.67 -2.50 -25.22
CA GLY A 314 6.63 -3.51 -25.65
C GLY A 314 8.11 -3.09 -25.52
N SER A 315 8.38 -1.90 -25.01
CA SER A 315 9.72 -1.48 -24.59
C SER A 315 9.93 -1.69 -23.09
N GLU A 316 11.17 -1.58 -22.62
CA GLU A 316 11.51 -1.55 -21.18
C GLU A 316 11.27 -0.18 -20.54
N THR A 317 10.97 0.86 -21.34
CA THR A 317 10.73 2.22 -20.85
C THR A 317 9.34 2.32 -20.21
N LEU A 318 9.30 2.73 -18.95
CA LEU A 318 8.07 2.96 -18.21
C LEU A 318 7.47 4.33 -18.55
N PHE A 319 6.16 4.37 -18.73
CA PHE A 319 5.40 5.61 -18.88
C PHE A 319 4.74 6.02 -17.56
N VAL A 320 5.05 7.23 -17.09
CA VAL A 320 4.41 7.84 -15.92
C VAL A 320 3.62 9.09 -16.30
N MET A 321 2.43 9.26 -15.74
CA MET A 321 1.66 10.50 -15.85
C MET A 321 1.94 11.43 -14.66
N ASN A 322 2.17 12.72 -14.93
CA ASN A 322 2.34 13.73 -13.87
C ASN A 322 0.98 14.26 -13.38
N ASP A 323 0.79 14.37 -12.07
CA ASP A 323 -0.32 14.99 -11.32
C ASP A 323 -1.74 14.43 -11.56
N ARG A 324 -1.96 13.67 -12.64
CA ARG A 324 -3.29 13.31 -13.17
C ARG A 324 -3.55 11.80 -13.14
N PRO A 325 -3.99 11.22 -12.01
CA PRO A 325 -4.29 9.79 -11.91
C PRO A 325 -5.45 9.34 -12.81
N ASP A 326 -6.42 10.22 -13.04
CA ASP A 326 -7.52 10.02 -13.99
C ASP A 326 -6.99 9.80 -15.42
N LEU A 327 -6.08 10.68 -15.88
CA LEU A 327 -5.49 10.55 -17.21
C LEU A 327 -4.49 9.39 -17.29
N ALA A 328 -3.80 9.07 -16.19
CA ALA A 328 -2.94 7.90 -16.08
C ALA A 328 -3.73 6.61 -16.37
N LEU A 329 -4.89 6.46 -15.74
CA LEU A 329 -5.78 5.32 -15.94
C LEU A 329 -6.31 5.26 -17.38
N LEU A 330 -6.81 6.38 -17.91
CA LEU A 330 -7.35 6.46 -19.28
C LEU A 330 -6.31 6.17 -20.36
N ALA A 331 -5.04 6.52 -20.11
CA ALA A 331 -3.92 6.28 -21.02
C ALA A 331 -3.20 4.95 -20.76
N ARG A 332 -3.59 4.19 -19.73
CA ARG A 332 -2.92 2.95 -19.29
C ARG A 332 -1.42 3.16 -19.01
N ALA A 333 -1.10 4.26 -18.31
CA ALA A 333 0.25 4.53 -17.86
C ALA A 333 0.71 3.48 -16.83
N ASP A 334 2.01 3.21 -16.79
CA ASP A 334 2.60 2.27 -15.83
C ASP A 334 2.64 2.85 -14.41
N GLY A 335 2.58 4.19 -14.31
CA GLY A 335 2.53 4.91 -13.05
C GLY A 335 1.96 6.32 -13.11
N VAL A 336 1.78 6.90 -11.94
CA VAL A 336 1.47 8.32 -11.72
C VAL A 336 2.48 8.91 -10.73
N HIS A 337 2.82 10.18 -10.90
CA HIS A 337 3.64 10.93 -9.95
C HIS A 337 2.87 12.13 -9.45
N VAL A 338 2.84 12.34 -8.12
CA VAL A 338 2.15 13.46 -7.49
C VAL A 338 3.08 14.25 -6.57
N GLY A 339 2.83 15.54 -6.44
CA GLY A 339 3.50 16.40 -5.48
C GLY A 339 2.72 16.53 -4.17
N GLN A 340 3.09 17.55 -3.38
CA GLN A 340 2.52 17.80 -2.06
C GLN A 340 1.20 18.59 -2.10
N GLU A 341 0.89 19.23 -3.24
CA GLU A 341 -0.32 20.05 -3.42
C GLU A 341 -1.40 19.30 -4.22
N GLU A 342 -1.03 18.21 -4.88
CA GLU A 342 -1.91 17.32 -5.62
C GLU A 342 -2.66 16.34 -4.70
N LEU A 343 -3.43 15.41 -5.28
CA LEU A 343 -4.22 14.45 -4.51
C LEU A 343 -3.35 13.64 -3.53
N PRO A 344 -3.81 13.44 -2.28
CA PRO A 344 -3.11 12.58 -1.33
C PRO A 344 -2.91 11.17 -1.88
N LEU A 345 -1.78 10.54 -1.55
CA LEU A 345 -1.41 9.23 -2.08
C LEU A 345 -2.52 8.17 -1.90
N LYS A 346 -3.21 8.18 -0.77
CA LYS A 346 -4.34 7.27 -0.49
C LYS A 346 -5.43 7.39 -1.55
N GLU A 347 -5.82 8.61 -1.90
CA GLU A 347 -6.86 8.86 -2.90
C GLU A 347 -6.38 8.49 -4.30
N VAL A 348 -5.12 8.79 -4.62
CA VAL A 348 -4.48 8.36 -5.87
C VAL A 348 -4.54 6.83 -5.98
N ARG A 349 -4.16 6.10 -4.94
CA ARG A 349 -4.18 4.63 -4.89
C ARG A 349 -5.58 4.06 -5.10
N SER A 350 -6.61 4.67 -4.50
CA SER A 350 -8.01 4.26 -4.70
C SER A 350 -8.46 4.42 -6.16
N LEU A 351 -7.96 5.42 -6.88
CA LEU A 351 -8.30 5.66 -8.28
C LEU A 351 -7.55 4.75 -9.25
N VAL A 352 -6.23 4.58 -9.07
CA VAL A 352 -5.39 3.86 -10.03
C VAL A 352 -5.21 2.37 -9.73
N GLY A 353 -5.72 1.91 -8.59
CA GLY A 353 -5.64 0.52 -8.15
C GLY A 353 -4.26 0.08 -7.63
N ALA A 354 -4.17 -1.19 -7.22
CA ALA A 354 -2.98 -1.74 -6.57
C ALA A 354 -1.77 -1.91 -7.52
N GLY A 355 -2.02 -2.12 -8.82
CA GLY A 355 -0.96 -2.46 -9.79
C GLY A 355 -0.20 -1.27 -10.38
N THR A 356 -0.66 -0.04 -10.18
CA THR A 356 -0.04 1.17 -10.78
C THR A 356 1.06 1.72 -9.88
N LEU A 357 2.23 2.08 -10.45
CA LEU A 357 3.30 2.72 -9.66
C LEU A 357 2.87 4.13 -9.22
N ILE A 358 3.08 4.47 -7.95
CA ILE A 358 2.84 5.83 -7.43
C ILE A 358 4.16 6.41 -6.94
N GLY A 359 4.59 7.49 -7.57
CA GLY A 359 5.71 8.31 -7.13
C GLY A 359 5.25 9.54 -6.37
N VAL A 360 6.02 9.94 -5.36
CA VAL A 360 5.75 11.16 -4.59
C VAL A 360 6.96 12.08 -4.61
N SER A 361 6.76 13.36 -4.89
CA SER A 361 7.80 14.37 -4.70
C SER A 361 7.99 14.67 -3.21
N VAL A 362 9.21 14.71 -2.73
CA VAL A 362 9.56 15.00 -1.32
C VAL A 362 10.63 16.07 -1.23
N HIS A 363 10.48 16.93 -0.23
CA HIS A 363 11.29 18.11 0.05
C HIS A 363 11.92 18.08 1.46
N SER A 364 11.65 17.04 2.25
CA SER A 364 12.28 16.80 3.55
C SER A 364 12.37 15.31 3.86
N ILE A 365 13.18 14.94 4.84
CA ILE A 365 13.28 13.54 5.29
C ILE A 365 11.98 13.09 5.96
N GLU A 366 11.26 13.99 6.61
CA GLU A 366 9.94 13.72 7.20
C GLU A 366 8.91 13.34 6.14
N GLN A 367 8.89 14.05 5.00
CA GLN A 367 8.03 13.72 3.87
C GLN A 367 8.41 12.38 3.24
N ALA A 368 9.70 12.07 3.12
CA ALA A 368 10.17 10.78 2.63
C ALA A 368 9.72 9.62 3.53
N ARG A 369 9.86 9.79 4.85
CA ARG A 369 9.40 8.82 5.85
C ARG A 369 7.87 8.62 5.80
N ALA A 370 7.11 9.70 5.69
CA ALA A 370 5.66 9.63 5.54
C ALA A 370 5.25 8.88 4.26
N ALA A 371 5.88 9.20 3.12
CA ALA A 371 5.60 8.56 1.84
C ALA A 371 5.85 7.03 1.86
N VAL A 372 6.87 6.55 2.59
CA VAL A 372 7.09 5.11 2.81
C VAL A 372 5.87 4.48 3.51
N LEU A 373 5.41 5.08 4.61
CA LEU A 373 4.29 4.54 5.39
C LEU A 373 2.96 4.62 4.64
N ASP A 374 2.77 5.66 3.84
CA ASP A 374 1.57 5.85 3.02
C ASP A 374 1.50 4.86 1.86
N GLY A 375 2.64 4.28 1.46
CA GLY A 375 2.71 3.26 0.41
C GLY A 375 3.08 3.84 -0.96
N ALA A 376 4.07 4.73 -1.00
CA ALA A 376 4.70 5.15 -2.25
C ALA A 376 5.59 4.03 -2.81
N ASN A 377 5.62 3.88 -4.13
CA ASN A 377 6.51 2.93 -4.81
C ASN A 377 7.91 3.53 -5.02
N TYR A 378 8.01 4.85 -5.17
CA TYR A 378 9.28 5.56 -5.36
C TYR A 378 9.16 7.04 -4.99
N LEU A 379 10.31 7.72 -4.85
CA LEU A 379 10.40 9.11 -4.44
C LEU A 379 11.06 9.97 -5.53
N GLY A 380 10.56 11.19 -5.72
CA GLY A 380 11.27 12.28 -6.39
C GLY A 380 11.84 13.24 -5.35
N VAL A 381 13.15 13.26 -5.16
CA VAL A 381 13.80 13.99 -4.06
C VAL A 381 14.45 15.27 -4.61
N GLY A 382 13.97 16.44 -4.17
CA GLY A 382 14.52 17.70 -4.65
C GLY A 382 13.73 18.92 -4.17
N PRO A 383 13.95 20.10 -4.76
CA PRO A 383 14.97 20.38 -5.77
C PRO A 383 16.40 20.19 -5.22
N THR A 384 17.25 19.54 -5.99
CA THR A 384 18.65 19.27 -5.60
C THR A 384 19.53 20.51 -5.80
N PHE A 385 19.39 21.16 -6.95
CA PHE A 385 20.09 22.39 -7.30
C PHE A 385 19.10 23.48 -7.70
N PRO A 386 19.52 24.76 -7.63
CA PRO A 386 18.76 25.86 -8.20
C PRO A 386 18.42 25.59 -9.66
N SER A 387 17.18 25.85 -10.06
CA SER A 387 16.75 25.73 -11.47
C SER A 387 15.95 26.96 -11.87
N GLY A 388 15.98 27.31 -13.16
CA GLY A 388 15.16 28.39 -13.70
C GLY A 388 13.67 28.06 -13.84
N THR A 389 13.26 26.81 -13.56
CA THR A 389 11.92 26.29 -13.92
C THR A 389 10.90 26.37 -12.79
N LYS A 390 11.33 26.45 -11.53
CA LYS A 390 10.49 26.71 -10.34
C LYS A 390 11.32 27.48 -9.31
N GLN A 391 10.78 28.58 -8.78
CA GLN A 391 11.33 29.27 -7.62
C GLN A 391 10.91 28.49 -6.37
N PHE A 392 11.89 28.09 -5.56
CA PHE A 392 11.65 27.43 -4.28
C PHE A 392 12.20 28.30 -3.17
N ASP A 393 11.44 28.46 -2.10
CA ASP A 393 11.85 29.25 -0.93
C ASP A 393 12.94 28.55 -0.10
N GLN A 394 13.05 27.21 -0.24
CA GLN A 394 14.06 26.37 0.38
C GLN A 394 14.56 25.32 -0.60
N PHE A 395 15.88 25.17 -0.70
CA PHE A 395 16.53 24.12 -1.46
C PHE A 395 17.08 23.10 -0.47
N PRO A 396 16.46 21.90 -0.35
CA PRO A 396 16.95 20.88 0.57
C PRO A 396 18.35 20.37 0.22
N GLY A 397 18.75 20.52 -1.05
CA GLY A 397 20.12 20.31 -1.50
C GLY A 397 20.57 18.84 -1.51
N PRO A 398 21.86 18.62 -1.81
CA PRO A 398 22.50 17.30 -1.71
C PRO A 398 22.41 16.67 -0.31
N GLU A 399 22.23 17.48 0.73
CA GLU A 399 22.07 17.03 2.11
C GLU A 399 20.82 16.16 2.28
N LEU A 400 19.69 16.56 1.68
CA LEU A 400 18.48 15.74 1.69
C LEU A 400 18.70 14.41 0.95
N LEU A 401 19.41 14.42 -0.18
CA LEU A 401 19.72 13.20 -0.92
C LEU A 401 20.52 12.22 -0.06
N ALA A 402 21.54 12.72 0.64
CA ALA A 402 22.36 11.90 1.53
C ALA A 402 21.54 11.35 2.71
N ALA A 403 20.63 12.16 3.28
CA ALA A 403 19.72 11.70 4.33
C ALA A 403 18.77 10.60 3.83
N VAL A 404 18.18 10.77 2.65
CA VAL A 404 17.30 9.75 2.05
C VAL A 404 18.09 8.47 1.76
N ALA A 405 19.28 8.57 1.15
CA ALA A 405 20.12 7.41 0.84
C ALA A 405 20.55 6.63 2.09
N ALA A 406 20.70 7.31 3.24
CA ALA A 406 21.10 6.68 4.50
C ALA A 406 19.93 6.01 5.25
N GLU A 407 18.68 6.37 4.96
CA GLU A 407 17.53 5.95 5.78
C GLU A 407 16.46 5.15 5.06
N ILE A 408 16.29 5.37 3.75
CA ILE A 408 15.14 4.92 2.97
C ILE A 408 15.61 4.03 1.83
N SER A 409 14.97 2.86 1.70
CA SER A 409 15.32 1.88 0.68
C SER A 409 14.46 1.96 -0.58
N LEU A 410 13.39 2.77 -0.58
CA LEU A 410 12.59 3.03 -1.79
C LEU A 410 13.48 3.59 -2.91
N PRO A 411 13.19 3.25 -4.18
CA PRO A 411 13.82 3.93 -5.31
C PRO A 411 13.60 5.44 -5.19
N ALA A 412 14.70 6.19 -5.09
CA ALA A 412 14.68 7.64 -4.97
C ALA A 412 15.42 8.26 -6.15
N PHE A 413 14.74 9.13 -6.89
CA PHE A 413 15.27 9.90 -8.02
C PHE A 413 15.57 11.32 -7.57
N ALA A 414 16.84 11.72 -7.61
CA ALA A 414 17.20 13.11 -7.40
C ALA A 414 16.63 13.97 -8.54
N ILE A 415 15.99 15.08 -8.22
CA ILE A 415 15.35 15.96 -9.20
C ILE A 415 15.69 17.43 -8.91
N GLY A 416 15.68 18.25 -9.96
CA GLY A 416 15.80 19.71 -9.87
C GLY A 416 17.21 20.22 -10.14
N GLY A 417 17.37 20.88 -11.30
CA GLY A 417 18.63 21.54 -11.70
C GLY A 417 19.79 20.60 -12.02
N ILE A 418 19.53 19.31 -12.28
CA ILE A 418 20.58 18.32 -12.55
C ILE A 418 20.96 18.32 -14.04
N ASP A 419 22.25 18.35 -14.32
CA ASP A 419 22.85 18.34 -15.66
C ASP A 419 24.22 17.62 -15.69
N ARG A 420 24.94 17.74 -16.81
CA ARG A 420 26.27 17.12 -16.99
C ARG A 420 27.32 17.58 -15.98
N ASP A 421 27.24 18.83 -15.54
CA ASP A 421 28.28 19.46 -14.73
C ASP A 421 28.12 19.09 -13.25
N ASN A 422 26.91 18.74 -12.82
CA ASN A 422 26.61 18.47 -11.41
C ASN A 422 26.12 17.04 -11.10
N VAL A 423 25.85 16.18 -12.09
CA VAL A 423 25.38 14.80 -11.86
C VAL A 423 26.30 13.98 -10.95
N VAL A 424 27.62 14.21 -11.01
CA VAL A 424 28.60 13.51 -10.15
C VAL A 424 28.42 13.87 -8.67
N GLN A 425 27.96 15.10 -8.37
CA GLN A 425 27.68 15.53 -7.01
C GLN A 425 26.46 14.79 -6.44
N VAL A 426 25.47 14.47 -7.27
CA VAL A 426 24.34 13.61 -6.89
C VAL A 426 24.83 12.20 -6.55
N LEU A 427 25.68 11.61 -7.39
CA LEU A 427 26.22 10.26 -7.14
C LEU A 427 27.01 10.18 -5.83
N ALA A 428 27.72 11.26 -5.46
CA ALA A 428 28.45 11.34 -4.20
C ALA A 428 27.56 11.26 -2.94
N THR A 429 26.25 11.52 -3.06
CA THR A 429 25.28 11.40 -1.96
C THR A 429 24.83 9.97 -1.68
N GLY A 430 25.17 9.01 -2.56
CA GLY A 430 24.68 7.64 -2.51
C GLY A 430 23.44 7.39 -3.38
N ILE A 431 22.74 8.45 -3.82
CA ILE A 431 21.66 8.33 -4.81
C ILE A 431 22.24 8.08 -6.20
N ARG A 432 21.76 7.02 -6.86
CA ARG A 432 22.19 6.61 -8.22
C ARG A 432 21.12 6.78 -9.29
N ARG A 433 20.04 7.48 -8.99
CA ARG A 433 18.92 7.71 -9.91
C ARG A 433 18.64 9.19 -10.02
N ILE A 434 18.43 9.68 -11.23
CA ILE A 434 18.13 11.09 -11.48
C ILE A 434 16.87 11.23 -12.32
N ALA A 435 16.14 12.31 -12.07
CA ALA A 435 15.06 12.78 -12.90
C ALA A 435 15.41 14.16 -13.48
N VAL A 436 15.43 14.26 -14.81
CA VAL A 436 15.87 15.43 -15.56
C VAL A 436 14.81 15.86 -16.58
N SER A 437 14.81 17.14 -16.93
CA SER A 437 13.91 17.68 -17.96
C SER A 437 14.71 18.45 -19.00
N SER A 438 14.98 19.74 -18.75
CA SER A 438 15.70 20.63 -19.67
C SER A 438 17.04 20.08 -20.12
N ALA A 439 17.82 19.48 -19.20
CA ALA A 439 19.13 18.91 -19.53
C ALA A 439 19.09 17.99 -20.77
N VAL A 440 17.99 17.23 -20.95
CA VAL A 440 17.79 16.34 -22.10
C VAL A 440 16.97 16.99 -23.21
N ILE A 441 15.78 17.54 -22.88
CA ILE A 441 14.82 18.00 -23.88
C ILE A 441 15.33 19.21 -24.68
N THR A 442 16.10 20.10 -24.03
CA THR A 442 16.63 21.31 -24.68
C THR A 442 18.05 21.11 -25.21
N SER A 443 18.56 19.88 -25.18
CA SER A 443 19.86 19.55 -25.77
C SER A 443 19.74 19.52 -27.29
N ASP A 444 20.82 19.92 -27.99
CA ASP A 444 20.90 19.80 -29.46
C ASP A 444 20.74 18.35 -29.93
N ASN A 445 21.07 17.38 -29.06
CA ASN A 445 20.88 15.95 -29.32
C ASN A 445 20.40 15.21 -28.06
N PRO A 446 19.08 15.16 -27.82
CA PRO A 446 18.49 14.53 -26.63
C PRO A 446 18.88 13.06 -26.45
N SER A 447 18.97 12.29 -27.53
CA SER A 447 19.37 10.87 -27.47
C SER A 447 20.79 10.68 -26.99
N SER A 448 21.72 11.49 -27.50
CA SER A 448 23.13 11.45 -27.10
C SER A 448 23.30 11.90 -25.65
N GLU A 449 22.53 12.90 -25.23
CA GLU A 449 22.49 13.37 -23.84
C GLU A 449 22.00 12.29 -22.88
N ALA A 450 20.85 11.68 -23.18
CA ALA A 450 20.28 10.60 -22.39
C ALA A 450 21.25 9.40 -22.28
N THR A 451 21.88 9.02 -23.40
CA THR A 451 22.87 7.95 -23.44
C THR A 451 24.08 8.26 -22.55
N TRP A 452 24.57 9.50 -22.59
CA TRP A 452 25.68 9.94 -21.75
C TRP A 452 25.31 9.93 -20.26
N LEU A 453 24.15 10.49 -19.89
CA LEU A 453 23.70 10.47 -18.50
C LEU A 453 23.56 9.04 -17.99
N LYS A 454 22.97 8.15 -18.80
CA LYS A 454 22.79 6.74 -18.43
C LYS A 454 24.12 6.02 -18.22
N SER A 455 25.16 6.33 -18.99
CA SER A 455 26.49 5.74 -18.80
C SER A 455 27.13 6.19 -17.48
N VAL A 456 27.04 7.49 -17.16
CA VAL A 456 27.54 8.06 -15.89
C VAL A 456 26.84 7.41 -14.67
N LEU A 457 25.53 7.16 -14.75
CA LEU A 457 24.75 6.55 -13.66
C LEU A 457 25.10 5.07 -13.43
N ARG A 458 25.62 4.37 -14.45
CA ARG A 458 26.03 2.96 -14.35
C ARG A 458 27.41 2.79 -13.70
N GLY A 459 28.24 3.83 -13.71
CA GLY A 459 29.61 3.79 -13.17
C GLY A 459 30.60 3.44 -14.26
#